data_AF-A0A939KVP1-F1
#
_entry.id   AF-A0A939KVP1-F1
#
_cell.length_a   1.000
_cell.length_b   1.000
_cell.length_c   1.000
_cell.angle_alpha   90.00
_cell.angle_beta   90.00
_cell.angle_gamma   90.00
#
_symmetry.space_group_name_H-M   'P 1'
#
loop_
_entity.id
_entity.type
_entity.pdbx_description
1 polymer ?
#
loop_
_entity_poly.entity_id
_entity_poly.type
_entity_poly.pdbx_seq_one_letter_code
_entity_poly.pdbx_strand_id
1 'polypeptide(L)'
;MRPGEIAFSQKLNIKLLLGYSAIIKRVFQLIAFPTQISTTSYGKNDNVSNPLPLRNPTTDEFQSLVSQIGNLTIAEVALQLEALGLKKSDGRFLHFRDAAMRVRAIIYPPNVIISYNHLHLYNEAGESLNANLEVVDRQSLEAHISIGL
;
A
#
# COMPACT_ATOMS: atom_id res chain seq x y z
N MET A 1 -46.24 -2.54 40.92
CA MET A 1 -45.97 -1.14 40.51
C MET A 1 -44.46 -0.94 40.53
N ARG A 2 -43.85 -0.74 39.34
CA ARG A 2 -42.65 0.03 38.89
C ARG A 2 -41.47 0.37 39.87
N PRO A 3 -40.24 0.70 39.37
CA PRO A 3 -39.24 -0.10 38.63
C PRO A 3 -37.77 0.25 39.08
N GLY A 4 -36.74 -0.30 38.42
CA GLY A 4 -35.35 0.22 38.44
C GLY A 4 -34.36 -0.71 39.17
N GLU A 5 -33.12 -0.94 38.72
CA GLU A 5 -32.32 -0.46 37.60
C GLU A 5 -31.24 -1.51 37.35
N ILE A 6 -30.86 -1.70 36.08
CA ILE A 6 -29.76 -2.56 35.65
C ILE A 6 -28.48 -1.72 35.68
N ALA A 7 -27.41 -2.21 36.31
CA ALA A 7 -26.06 -1.72 36.05
C ALA A 7 -25.06 -2.89 36.07
N PHE A 8 -24.75 -3.37 34.87
CA PHE A 8 -23.71 -4.33 34.57
C PHE A 8 -22.36 -3.58 34.54
N SER A 9 -21.46 -3.83 35.49
CA SER A 9 -20.11 -3.27 35.50
C SER A 9 -19.09 -4.40 35.35
N GLN A 10 -18.63 -4.65 34.11
CA GLN A 10 -17.44 -5.45 33.89
C GLN A 10 -16.22 -4.52 33.88
N LYS A 11 -15.45 -4.55 34.97
CA LYS A 11 -14.09 -3.99 35.02
C LYS A 11 -13.15 -4.94 34.29
N LEU A 12 -12.84 -4.67 33.03
CA LEU A 12 -11.78 -5.38 32.32
C LEU A 12 -10.44 -4.75 32.69
N ASN A 13 -9.62 -5.53 33.39
CA ASN A 13 -8.32 -5.16 33.93
C ASN A 13 -7.27 -5.70 32.96
N ILE A 14 -6.70 -4.85 32.10
CA ILE A 14 -5.65 -5.28 31.16
C ILE A 14 -4.30 -4.80 31.68
N LYS A 15 -3.55 -5.74 32.28
CA LYS A 15 -2.11 -5.62 32.53
C LYS A 15 -1.37 -6.76 31.82
N LEU A 16 -0.43 -6.34 30.98
CA LEU A 16 0.78 -7.02 30.49
C LEU A 16 0.66 -8.29 29.63
N LEU A 17 1.12 -8.19 28.38
CA LEU A 17 2.31 -8.91 27.87
C LEU A 17 2.74 -8.23 26.54
N LEU A 18 3.73 -7.34 26.58
CA LEU A 18 5.12 -7.57 26.14
C LEU A 18 5.26 -8.04 24.69
N GLY A 19 5.83 -7.16 23.86
CA GLY A 19 6.80 -7.57 22.84
C GLY A 19 6.41 -7.33 21.39
N TYR A 20 6.35 -6.07 20.94
CA TYR A 20 6.84 -5.74 19.59
C TYR A 20 7.62 -4.42 19.64
N SER A 21 8.82 -4.52 19.09
CA SER A 21 9.89 -3.53 19.05
C SER A 21 9.50 -2.24 18.34
N ALA A 22 10.11 -1.15 18.81
CA ALA A 22 10.17 0.17 18.19
C ALA A 22 10.29 0.08 16.66
N ILE A 23 9.64 0.94 15.87
CA ILE A 23 10.02 2.34 15.65
C ILE A 23 8.81 3.07 15.05
N ILE A 24 8.13 3.94 15.80
CA ILE A 24 7.49 5.15 15.25
C ILE A 24 7.54 6.23 16.35
N LYS A 25 8.55 7.10 16.28
CA LYS A 25 8.53 8.41 16.98
C LYS A 25 8.81 9.49 15.94
N ARG A 26 7.76 10.16 15.48
CA ARG A 26 7.85 11.55 15.00
C ARG A 26 6.74 12.38 15.62
N VAL A 27 7.13 13.03 16.70
CA VAL A 27 6.73 14.34 17.24
C VAL A 27 5.49 14.97 16.59
N PHE A 28 4.37 14.94 17.32
CA PHE A 28 3.35 15.99 17.24
C PHE A 28 3.58 16.92 18.44
N GLN A 29 3.93 18.18 18.17
CA GLN A 29 3.96 19.23 19.19
C GLN A 29 2.76 20.15 18.94
N LEU A 30 1.89 20.20 19.95
CA LEU A 30 0.65 20.96 19.99
C LEU A 30 0.90 22.47 19.93
N ILE A 31 0.05 23.18 19.18
CA ILE A 31 -0.38 24.55 19.48
C ILE A 31 -1.91 24.58 19.39
N ALA A 32 -2.53 25.39 20.26
CA ALA A 32 -3.83 25.12 20.86
C ALA A 32 -4.98 26.01 20.33
N PHE A 33 -6.16 25.39 20.13
CA PHE A 33 -7.57 25.88 20.17
C PHE A 33 -8.06 26.98 19.18
N PRO A 34 -9.37 27.08 18.84
CA PRO A 34 -10.55 26.46 19.48
C PRO A 34 -11.53 25.69 18.57
N THR A 35 -12.42 25.00 19.26
CA THR A 35 -13.55 24.13 18.88
C THR A 35 -14.55 24.70 17.86
N GLN A 36 -14.91 23.87 16.88
CA GLN A 36 -16.31 23.72 16.47
C GLN A 36 -16.66 22.24 16.40
N ILE A 37 -17.68 21.86 17.17
CA ILE A 37 -18.30 20.55 17.12
C ILE A 37 -19.28 20.59 15.95
N SER A 38 -19.14 19.70 14.98
CA SER A 38 -20.23 19.32 14.09
C SER A 38 -20.29 17.80 14.04
N THR A 39 -21.34 17.28 14.67
CA THR A 39 -21.86 15.93 14.46
C THR A 39 -22.11 15.71 12.98
N THR A 40 -21.68 14.58 12.40
CA THR A 40 -22.43 13.76 11.43
C THR A 40 -21.66 12.46 11.13
N SER A 41 -22.43 11.40 10.96
CA SER A 41 -22.18 9.98 10.70
C SER A 41 -20.93 9.55 9.92
N TYR A 42 -20.42 8.37 10.31
CA TYR A 42 -19.95 7.25 9.48
C TYR A 42 -19.90 7.56 7.97
N GLY A 43 -18.72 7.90 7.45
CA GLY A 43 -18.48 8.25 6.05
C GLY A 43 -17.04 7.93 5.67
N LYS A 44 -16.84 7.54 4.41
CA LYS A 44 -15.57 7.17 3.76
C LYS A 44 -14.36 7.94 4.29
N ASN A 45 -13.27 7.21 4.53
CA ASN A 45 -11.96 7.79 4.81
C ASN A 45 -11.39 8.39 3.52
N ASP A 46 -11.76 9.62 3.20
CA ASP A 46 -11.25 10.40 2.08
C ASP A 46 -9.86 10.98 2.36
N ASN A 47 -8.96 10.20 2.99
CA ASN A 47 -7.53 10.53 3.04
C ASN A 47 -6.89 10.16 1.69
N VAL A 48 -7.37 10.78 0.61
CA VAL A 48 -6.58 10.87 -0.62
C VAL A 48 -5.52 11.93 -0.34
N SER A 49 -4.44 11.52 0.32
CA SER A 49 -3.18 12.24 0.23
C SER A 49 -2.92 12.49 -1.24
N ASN A 50 -2.79 13.77 -1.63
CA ASN A 50 -2.42 14.13 -3.00
C ASN A 50 -1.30 13.19 -3.46
N PRO A 51 -1.41 12.55 -4.64
CA PRO A 51 -0.39 11.62 -5.11
C PRO A 51 0.97 12.32 -5.05
N LEU A 52 1.97 11.58 -4.57
CA LEU A 52 3.31 12.12 -4.44
C LEU A 52 3.76 12.72 -5.78
N PRO A 53 4.53 13.83 -5.76
CA PRO A 53 5.13 14.31 -6.99
C PRO A 53 5.91 13.17 -7.64
N LEU A 54 5.96 13.18 -8.98
CA LEU A 54 6.65 12.12 -9.71
C LEU A 54 8.08 11.97 -9.17
N ARG A 55 8.44 10.75 -8.81
CA ARG A 55 9.76 10.43 -8.22
C ARG A 55 10.10 8.96 -8.42
N ASN A 56 11.31 8.58 -8.00
CA ASN A 56 11.65 7.17 -7.85
C ASN A 56 11.19 6.66 -6.47
N PRO A 57 10.42 5.55 -6.40
CA PRO A 57 10.09 4.89 -5.15
C PRO A 57 11.32 4.34 -4.43
N THR A 58 11.29 4.32 -3.11
CA THR A 58 12.35 3.69 -2.30
C THR A 58 12.18 2.18 -2.27
N THR A 59 13.24 1.47 -1.89
CA THR A 59 13.19 0.02 -1.66
C THR A 59 12.11 -0.35 -0.65
N ASP A 60 12.01 0.37 0.47
CA ASP A 60 11.01 0.11 1.53
C ASP A 60 9.57 0.26 1.03
N GLU A 61 9.33 1.23 0.15
CA GLU A 61 8.02 1.47 -0.44
C GLU A 61 7.59 0.33 -1.39
N PHE A 62 8.53 -0.15 -2.21
CA PHE A 62 8.27 -1.35 -3.01
C PHE A 62 8.11 -2.60 -2.15
N GLN A 63 8.90 -2.75 -1.09
CA GLN A 63 8.77 -3.89 -0.19
C GLN A 63 7.40 -3.89 0.49
N SER A 64 6.92 -2.71 0.90
CA SER A 64 5.58 -2.55 1.47
C SER A 64 4.50 -2.96 0.48
N LEU A 65 4.57 -2.51 -0.79
CA LEU A 65 3.62 -2.91 -1.83
C LEU A 65 3.64 -4.42 -2.06
N VAL A 66 4.83 -5.00 -2.25
CA VAL A 66 4.97 -6.42 -2.56
C VAL A 66 4.47 -7.31 -1.42
N SER A 67 4.64 -6.90 -0.16
CA SER A 67 4.17 -7.67 1.00
C SER A 67 2.65 -7.88 1.05
N GLN A 68 1.87 -7.06 0.35
CA GLN A 68 0.42 -7.10 0.35
C GLN A 68 -0.20 -7.41 -1.03
N ILE A 69 0.61 -7.47 -2.09
CA ILE A 69 0.13 -7.49 -3.48
C ILE A 69 -0.77 -8.69 -3.83
N GLY A 70 -0.54 -9.83 -3.19
CA GLY A 70 -1.37 -11.03 -3.37
C GLY A 70 -2.82 -10.87 -2.87
N ASN A 71 -3.11 -9.82 -2.08
CA ASN A 71 -4.43 -9.51 -1.55
C ASN A 71 -5.08 -8.29 -2.23
N LEU A 72 -4.45 -7.74 -3.28
CA LEU A 72 -4.92 -6.55 -3.97
C LEU A 72 -5.40 -6.90 -5.37
N THR A 73 -6.45 -6.21 -5.81
CA THR A 73 -6.89 -6.20 -7.21
C THR A 73 -5.92 -5.40 -8.09
N ILE A 74 -5.98 -5.59 -9.41
CA ILE A 74 -5.20 -4.79 -10.38
C ILE A 74 -5.41 -3.28 -10.17
N ALA A 75 -6.65 -2.86 -9.90
CA ALA A 75 -6.99 -1.45 -9.70
C ALA A 75 -6.32 -0.88 -8.45
N GLU A 76 -6.30 -1.64 -7.35
CA GLU A 76 -5.64 -1.23 -6.12
C GLU A 76 -4.12 -1.19 -6.26
N VAL A 77 -3.52 -2.16 -6.95
CA VAL A 77 -2.08 -2.13 -7.28
C VAL A 77 -1.74 -0.90 -8.12
N ALA A 78 -2.56 -0.57 -9.13
CA ALA A 78 -2.36 0.61 -9.95
C ALA A 78 -2.42 1.91 -9.12
N LEU A 79 -3.44 2.04 -8.25
CA LEU A 79 -3.57 3.19 -7.35
C LEU A 79 -2.38 3.32 -6.40
N GLN A 80 -1.88 2.21 -5.85
CA GLN A 80 -0.70 2.24 -4.99
C GLN A 80 0.57 2.64 -5.73
N LEU A 81 0.79 2.14 -6.95
CA LEU A 81 1.91 2.55 -7.79
C LEU A 81 1.86 4.05 -8.09
N GLU A 82 0.69 4.61 -8.38
CA GLU A 82 0.51 6.06 -8.55
C GLU A 82 0.77 6.82 -7.24
N ALA A 83 0.32 6.29 -6.09
CA ALA A 83 0.58 6.88 -4.78
C ALA A 83 2.07 6.90 -4.42
N LEU A 84 2.89 5.98 -4.96
CA LEU A 84 4.35 6.00 -4.84
C LEU A 84 5.04 7.08 -5.70
N GLY A 85 4.27 7.89 -6.42
CA GLY A 85 4.78 8.93 -7.31
C GLY A 85 5.21 8.38 -8.67
N LEU A 86 4.60 7.28 -9.12
CA LEU A 86 4.78 6.80 -10.50
C LEU A 86 3.67 7.31 -11.40
N LYS A 87 4.05 7.69 -12.63
CA LYS A 87 3.12 8.07 -13.67
C LYS A 87 2.57 6.82 -14.35
N LYS A 88 1.26 6.59 -14.26
CA LYS A 88 0.58 5.61 -15.11
C LYS A 88 0.63 6.07 -16.57
N SER A 89 0.95 5.15 -17.47
CA SER A 89 0.87 5.33 -18.91
C SER A 89 0.20 4.11 -19.52
N ASP A 90 -0.82 4.36 -20.33
CA ASP A 90 -1.57 3.32 -21.00
C ASP A 90 -0.84 2.87 -22.27
N GLY A 91 -0.84 1.56 -22.50
CA GLY A 91 -0.29 0.90 -23.68
C GLY A 91 -0.97 -0.45 -23.86
N ARG A 92 -0.28 -1.42 -24.46
CA ARG A 92 -0.77 -2.81 -24.47
C ARG A 92 -0.91 -3.38 -23.05
N PHE A 93 -0.12 -2.86 -22.10
CA PHE A 93 -0.12 -3.18 -20.68
C PHE A 93 -0.15 -1.90 -19.86
N LEU A 94 -0.35 -1.99 -18.53
CA LEU A 94 -0.29 -0.83 -17.66
C LEU A 94 1.16 -0.56 -17.24
N HIS A 95 1.74 0.52 -17.74
CA HIS A 95 3.13 0.90 -17.43
C HIS A 95 3.15 2.03 -16.41
N PHE A 96 4.08 1.93 -15.44
CA PHE A 96 4.28 2.96 -14.41
C PHE A 96 5.72 3.45 -14.46
N ARG A 97 5.89 4.76 -14.55
CA ARG A 97 7.19 5.40 -14.80
C ARG A 97 7.58 6.39 -13.71
N ASP A 98 8.86 6.48 -13.40
CA ASP A 98 9.40 7.48 -12.47
C ASP A 98 9.48 8.88 -13.12
N ALA A 99 9.99 9.86 -12.36
CA ALA A 99 10.22 11.23 -12.84
C ALA A 99 11.16 11.31 -14.06
N ALA A 100 12.07 10.35 -14.21
CA ALA A 100 12.99 10.25 -15.35
C ALA A 100 12.37 9.47 -16.53
N MET A 101 11.06 9.19 -16.48
CA MET A 101 10.32 8.41 -17.47
C MET A 101 10.81 6.97 -17.65
N ARG A 102 11.60 6.44 -16.70
CA ARG A 102 12.04 5.04 -16.69
C ARG A 102 10.90 4.16 -16.20
N VAL A 103 10.72 2.99 -16.81
CA VAL A 103 9.70 2.03 -16.37
C VAL A 103 10.12 1.43 -15.05
N ARG A 104 9.23 1.50 -14.05
CA ARG A 104 9.45 0.94 -12.71
C ARG A 104 8.56 -0.23 -12.39
N ALA A 105 7.38 -0.25 -13.00
CA ALA A 105 6.42 -1.32 -12.85
C ALA A 105 5.64 -1.51 -14.15
N ILE A 106 5.27 -2.76 -14.44
CA ILE A 106 4.30 -3.11 -15.49
C ILE A 106 3.34 -4.15 -14.94
N ILE A 107 2.03 -3.90 -15.08
CA ILE A 107 1.01 -4.91 -14.78
C ILE A 107 0.62 -5.62 -16.07
N TYR A 108 0.77 -6.94 -16.06
CA TYR A 108 0.44 -7.82 -17.18
C TYR A 108 -0.80 -8.67 -16.86
N PRO A 109 -1.70 -8.88 -17.84
CA PRO A 109 -2.76 -9.87 -17.72
C PRO A 109 -2.19 -11.30 -17.79
N PRO A 110 -3.00 -12.32 -17.44
CA PRO A 110 -2.69 -13.71 -17.71
C PRO A 110 -2.33 -13.94 -19.18
N ASN A 111 -1.41 -14.87 -19.41
CA ASN A 111 -1.03 -15.34 -20.73
C ASN A 111 -0.82 -16.87 -20.70
N VAL A 112 -0.38 -17.44 -21.82
CA VAL A 112 -0.23 -18.90 -21.98
C VAL A 112 0.85 -19.52 -21.08
N ILE A 113 1.81 -18.72 -20.61
CA ILE A 113 2.90 -19.16 -19.73
C ILE A 113 2.55 -18.86 -18.26
N ILE A 114 2.03 -17.66 -18.00
CA ILE A 114 1.71 -17.16 -16.65
C ILE A 114 0.21 -16.95 -16.55
N SER A 115 -0.48 -17.87 -15.86
CA SER A 115 -1.94 -17.95 -15.84
C SER A 115 -2.64 -16.93 -14.91
N TYR A 116 -1.90 -15.99 -14.33
CA TYR A 116 -2.41 -15.03 -13.34
C TYR A 116 -2.00 -13.59 -13.69
N ASN A 117 -2.77 -12.62 -13.20
CA ASN A 117 -2.38 -11.20 -13.25
C ASN A 117 -1.10 -11.02 -12.46
N HIS A 118 -0.11 -10.34 -13.03
CA HIS A 118 1.18 -10.24 -12.37
C HIS A 118 1.83 -8.88 -12.60
N LEU A 119 2.67 -8.51 -11.65
CA LEU A 119 3.49 -7.33 -11.65
C LEU A 119 4.93 -7.70 -12.01
N HIS A 120 5.51 -6.95 -12.94
CA HIS A 120 6.96 -6.87 -13.12
C HIS A 120 7.46 -5.59 -12.45
N LEU A 121 8.48 -5.69 -11.60
CA LEU A 121 9.18 -4.55 -11.01
C LEU A 121 10.57 -4.38 -11.63
N TYR A 122 11.02 -3.14 -11.70
CA TYR A 122 12.35 -2.80 -12.23
C TYR A 122 13.11 -1.89 -11.28
N ASN A 123 14.43 -2.07 -11.21
CA ASN A 123 15.33 -1.17 -10.50
C ASN A 123 15.66 0.09 -11.34
N GLU A 124 16.55 0.94 -10.83
CA GLU A 124 16.96 2.18 -11.53
C GLU A 124 17.73 1.94 -12.82
N ALA A 125 18.43 0.81 -12.93
CA ALA A 125 19.15 0.39 -14.12
C ALA A 125 18.23 -0.27 -15.16
N GLY A 126 16.95 -0.51 -14.82
CA GLY A 126 16.00 -1.21 -15.69
C GLY A 126 16.09 -2.73 -15.62
N GLU A 127 16.75 -3.27 -14.59
CA GLU A 127 16.85 -4.71 -14.35
C GLU A 127 15.60 -5.21 -13.62
N SER A 128 15.18 -6.44 -13.93
CA SER A 128 13.97 -7.05 -13.35
C SER A 128 14.20 -7.43 -11.90
N LEU A 129 13.19 -7.20 -11.06
CA LEU A 129 13.22 -7.53 -9.65
C LEU A 129 12.21 -8.62 -9.30
N ASN A 130 12.58 -9.53 -8.40
CA ASN A 130 11.66 -10.48 -7.79
C ASN A 130 10.92 -9.86 -6.58
N ALA A 131 10.10 -10.65 -5.88
CA ALA A 131 9.33 -10.20 -4.72
C ALA A 131 10.20 -9.80 -3.50
N ASN A 132 11.47 -10.22 -3.46
CA ASN A 132 12.44 -9.82 -2.44
C ASN A 132 13.27 -8.59 -2.88
N LEU A 133 12.93 -8.00 -4.03
CA LEU A 133 13.65 -6.89 -4.66
C LEU A 133 15.09 -7.25 -5.06
N GLU A 134 15.35 -8.53 -5.32
CA GLU A 134 16.61 -9.03 -5.85
C GLU A 134 16.56 -9.02 -7.39
N VAL A 135 17.71 -8.74 -8.02
CA VAL A 135 17.82 -8.76 -9.48
C VAL A 135 17.74 -10.20 -9.97
N VAL A 136 16.81 -10.44 -10.90
CA VAL A 136 16.58 -11.75 -11.51
C VAL A 136 16.47 -11.65 -13.02
N ASP A 137 16.58 -12.78 -13.71
CA ASP A 137 16.30 -12.84 -15.15
C ASP A 137 14.83 -12.49 -15.41
N ARG A 138 14.57 -11.59 -16.37
CA ARG A 138 13.21 -11.11 -16.68
C ARG A 138 12.26 -12.23 -17.13
N GLN A 139 12.77 -13.28 -17.74
CA GLN A 139 11.99 -14.43 -18.22
C GLN A 139 11.78 -15.49 -17.12
N SER A 140 12.47 -15.38 -15.99
CA SER A 140 12.31 -16.30 -14.87
C SER A 140 10.93 -16.17 -14.22
N LEU A 141 10.43 -17.26 -13.63
CA LEU A 141 9.16 -17.24 -12.89
C LEU A 141 9.21 -16.27 -11.70
N GLU A 142 10.38 -16.08 -11.10
CA GLU A 142 10.61 -15.20 -9.95
C GLU A 142 10.37 -13.71 -10.28
N ALA A 143 10.52 -13.31 -11.55
CA ALA A 143 10.20 -11.95 -12.01
C ALA A 143 8.69 -11.67 -12.05
N HIS A 144 7.83 -12.68 -11.90
CA HIS A 144 6.38 -12.59 -12.07
C HIS A 144 5.68 -12.58 -10.71
N ILE A 145 5.52 -11.39 -10.12
CA ILE A 145 4.91 -11.20 -8.80
C ILE A 145 3.38 -11.29 -8.92
N SER A 146 2.76 -12.30 -8.31
CA SER A 146 1.31 -12.52 -8.41
C SER A 146 0.50 -11.37 -7.80
N ILE A 147 -0.46 -10.84 -8.55
CA ILE A 147 -1.49 -9.94 -8.05
C ILE A 147 -2.69 -10.78 -7.60
N GLY A 148 -3.40 -10.30 -6.57
CA GLY A 148 -4.65 -10.92 -6.13
C GLY A 148 -5.72 -10.99 -7.22
N LEU A 149 -6.69 -11.88 -7.02
CA LEU A 149 -7.84 -12.07 -7.91
C LEU A 149 -8.82 -10.89 -7.83
#